data_AF-A0A5K1IBM3-F1
#
_entry.id   AF-A0A5K1IBM3-F1
#
_cell.length_a   1.000
_cell.length_b   1.000
_cell.length_c   1.000
_cell.angle_alpha   90.00
_cell.angle_beta   90.00
_cell.angle_gamma   90.00
#
_symmetry.space_group_name_H-M   'P 1'
#
loop_
_entity.id
_entity.type
_entity.pdbx_description
1 polymer ?
#
loop_
_entity_poly.entity_id
_entity_poly.type
_entity_poly.pdbx_seq_one_letter_code
_entity_poly.pdbx_strand_id
1 'polypeptide(L)'
;MSLTLDSYRIGTSGTSFFTEVDPEPNVSLGTVTAPDGDGNYVFDGSITADFTDDGEDNEQPVEFTLKFDPDADTYTVILNTPPAQKTTKSSADGSLDAGGPDAVRTLLFGGDEDGNDDIVFFGAVPTAVRSDLTVPGDDEDPVYDSILDLIERGEGDLTEEEIEALLPLPNLINANTQMNVSTSGIGINNNNLDGADEGGSDVFEGTSITSGDESFVVNPEEPVDSVTVYISSTVQGYDPGTEELYYTVYYTDGTVGEPMKVTDPTPIAKNDMDVPKEARGGSSFTIEGGDKQIDAVQLTMGLGTVKIPVIEFTTFDTFDPGALSLDFTATLEDGDEDTATDDFTVDFSPEPPAEALSVSLDDPDVLL
;
A
#
# COMPACT_ATOMS: atom_id res chain seq x y z
N MET A 1 -33.34 -21.04 -25.09
CA MET A 1 -31.89 -20.92 -25.30
C MET A 1 -31.29 -20.63 -23.93
N SER A 2 -30.63 -21.60 -23.32
CA SER A 2 -29.80 -21.38 -22.13
C SER A 2 -28.36 -21.42 -22.59
N LEU A 3 -27.63 -20.33 -22.38
CA LEU A 3 -26.19 -20.30 -22.57
C LEU A 3 -25.56 -20.86 -21.30
N THR A 4 -24.90 -22.03 -21.41
CA THR A 4 -24.08 -22.59 -20.32
C THR A 4 -22.62 -22.35 -20.69
N LEU A 5 -21.89 -21.65 -19.83
CA LEU A 5 -20.46 -21.38 -20.00
C LEU A 5 -19.69 -22.43 -19.19
N ASP A 6 -19.05 -23.38 -19.88
CA ASP A 6 -18.51 -24.59 -19.24
C ASP A 6 -17.08 -24.43 -18.70
N SER A 7 -16.35 -23.38 -19.10
CA SER A 7 -15.07 -22.95 -18.48
C SER A 7 -14.55 -21.69 -19.18
N TYR A 8 -13.71 -20.92 -18.50
CA TYR A 8 -12.87 -19.89 -19.12
C TYR A 8 -11.44 -19.94 -18.56
N ARG A 9 -10.48 -19.36 -19.29
CA ARG A 9 -9.09 -19.19 -18.87
C ARG A 9 -8.73 -17.72 -18.91
N ILE A 10 -8.10 -17.22 -17.84
CA ILE A 10 -7.49 -15.88 -17.82
C ILE A 10 -6.06 -16.04 -18.32
N GLY A 11 -5.75 -15.50 -19.49
CA GLY A 11 -4.39 -15.44 -20.02
C GLY A 11 -3.71 -14.16 -19.57
N THR A 12 -2.57 -14.29 -18.88
CA THR A 12 -1.69 -13.16 -18.54
C THR A 12 -0.97 -12.67 -19.79
N SER A 13 -1.45 -11.60 -20.42
CA SER A 13 -0.70 -10.94 -21.49
C SER A 13 0.27 -9.92 -20.90
N GLY A 14 1.53 -10.33 -20.75
CA GLY A 14 2.64 -9.43 -20.45
C GLY A 14 3.91 -10.23 -20.20
N THR A 15 4.88 -10.16 -21.10
CA THR A 15 6.16 -10.85 -20.97
C THR A 15 6.89 -10.45 -19.68
N SER A 16 7.01 -11.38 -18.72
CA SER A 16 8.15 -11.56 -17.81
C SER A 16 7.94 -12.80 -16.93
N PHE A 17 9.04 -13.50 -16.65
CA PHE A 17 9.09 -14.78 -15.97
C PHE A 17 8.60 -14.67 -14.51
N PHE A 18 7.55 -15.41 -14.15
CA PHE A 18 7.29 -15.76 -12.76
C PHE A 18 7.07 -17.27 -12.64
N THR A 19 7.71 -17.82 -11.61
CA THR A 19 7.83 -19.25 -11.35
C THR A 19 6.55 -19.68 -10.66
N GLU A 20 5.64 -20.29 -11.42
CA GLU A 20 4.57 -21.20 -11.02
C GLU A 20 4.47 -21.48 -9.50
N VAL A 21 3.71 -20.64 -8.77
CA VAL A 21 2.95 -21.01 -7.56
C VAL A 21 1.76 -20.05 -7.47
N ASP A 22 0.61 -20.41 -8.03
CA ASP A 22 -0.68 -19.81 -7.62
C ASP A 22 -1.81 -20.82 -7.95
N PRO A 23 -2.70 -21.21 -6.99
CA PRO A 23 -3.90 -21.97 -7.29
C PRO A 23 -4.76 -21.26 -8.35
N GLU A 24 -5.19 -22.00 -9.37
CA GLU A 24 -6.06 -21.46 -10.42
C GLU A 24 -7.30 -20.76 -9.82
N PRO A 25 -7.62 -19.51 -10.21
CA PRO A 25 -8.74 -18.78 -9.61
C PRO A 25 -10.05 -19.52 -9.82
N ASN A 26 -10.83 -19.67 -8.74
CA ASN A 26 -12.15 -20.28 -8.80
C ASN A 26 -13.18 -19.23 -9.20
N VAL A 27 -13.96 -19.51 -10.25
CA VAL A 27 -14.89 -18.51 -10.80
C VAL A 27 -16.27 -19.10 -10.95
N SER A 28 -17.26 -18.35 -10.48
CA SER A 28 -18.68 -18.63 -10.70
C SER A 28 -19.32 -17.53 -11.53
N LEU A 29 -20.06 -17.91 -12.57
CA LEU A 29 -20.91 -17.00 -13.34
C LEU A 29 -22.39 -17.32 -13.06
N GLY A 30 -23.20 -16.29 -12.82
CA GLY A 30 -24.64 -16.40 -12.68
C GLY A 30 -25.34 -16.76 -13.99
N THR A 31 -26.65 -17.02 -13.90
CA THR A 31 -27.50 -17.32 -15.07
C THR A 31 -28.36 -16.12 -15.44
N VAL A 32 -28.42 -15.80 -16.73
CA VAL A 32 -29.24 -14.71 -17.27
C VAL A 32 -30.32 -15.27 -18.16
N THR A 33 -31.54 -14.77 -17.98
CA THR A 33 -32.70 -15.14 -18.81
C THR A 33 -33.21 -14.01 -19.71
N ALA A 34 -32.79 -12.75 -19.52
CA ALA A 34 -33.21 -11.60 -20.33
C ALA A 34 -32.21 -10.42 -20.28
N PRO A 35 -32.09 -9.61 -21.37
CA PRO A 35 -31.25 -8.41 -21.39
C PRO A 35 -31.81 -7.27 -20.53
N ASP A 36 -30.95 -6.31 -20.16
CA ASP A 36 -31.32 -5.11 -19.40
C ASP A 36 -32.07 -4.08 -20.26
N GLY A 37 -32.42 -2.94 -19.67
CA GLY A 37 -33.17 -1.88 -20.34
C GLY A 37 -32.45 -1.24 -21.53
N ASP A 38 -31.13 -1.48 -21.64
CA ASP A 38 -30.26 -0.98 -22.70
C ASP A 38 -29.90 -2.08 -23.72
N GLY A 39 -30.42 -3.30 -23.55
CA GLY A 39 -30.19 -4.43 -24.46
C GLY A 39 -29.00 -5.32 -24.08
N ASN A 40 -28.30 -5.05 -22.98
CA ASN A 40 -27.12 -5.82 -22.57
C ASN A 40 -27.51 -7.11 -21.85
N TYR A 41 -26.77 -8.18 -22.08
CA TYR A 41 -26.81 -9.36 -21.22
C TYR A 41 -25.91 -9.13 -20.01
N VAL A 42 -26.48 -9.17 -18.80
CA VAL A 42 -25.77 -8.81 -17.55
C VAL A 42 -25.59 -10.03 -16.67
N PHE A 43 -24.36 -10.49 -16.50
CA PHE A 43 -23.99 -11.64 -15.68
C PHE A 43 -23.29 -11.18 -14.41
N ASP A 44 -23.88 -11.45 -13.26
CA ASP A 44 -23.18 -11.30 -11.98
C ASP A 44 -22.39 -12.58 -11.70
N GLY A 45 -21.16 -12.43 -11.22
CA GLY A 45 -20.28 -13.54 -10.89
C GLY A 45 -19.27 -13.17 -9.81
N SER A 46 -18.47 -14.14 -9.39
CA SER A 46 -17.43 -13.96 -8.38
C SER A 46 -16.14 -14.64 -8.82
N ILE A 47 -15.01 -13.95 -8.68
CA ILE A 47 -13.66 -14.52 -8.80
C ILE A 47 -13.12 -14.70 -7.38
N THR A 48 -12.63 -15.90 -7.04
CA THR A 48 -11.93 -16.16 -5.77
C THR A 48 -10.48 -16.47 -6.09
N ALA A 49 -9.57 -15.64 -5.60
CA ALA A 49 -8.13 -15.72 -5.79
C ALA A 49 -7.41 -15.03 -4.63
N ASP A 50 -6.11 -15.26 -4.46
CA ASP A 50 -5.25 -14.35 -3.70
C ASP A 50 -4.93 -13.14 -4.58
N PHE A 51 -5.59 -12.02 -4.31
CA PHE A 51 -5.35 -10.77 -5.04
C PHE A 51 -4.24 -9.92 -4.43
N THR A 52 -3.74 -10.32 -3.26
CA THR A 52 -2.72 -9.62 -2.49
C THR A 52 -1.30 -10.09 -2.78
N ASP A 53 -1.14 -11.31 -3.30
CA ASP A 53 0.16 -11.95 -3.59
C ASP A 53 1.14 -11.82 -2.40
N ASP A 54 0.59 -11.87 -1.18
CA ASP A 54 1.34 -11.67 0.06
C ASP A 54 1.93 -12.96 0.62
N GLY A 55 1.74 -14.07 -0.11
CA GLY A 55 2.24 -15.40 0.26
C GLY A 55 1.42 -16.10 1.33
N GLU A 56 0.31 -15.50 1.80
CA GLU A 56 -0.64 -16.14 2.70
C GLU A 56 -1.74 -16.87 1.91
N ASP A 57 -2.21 -18.02 2.42
CA ASP A 57 -3.36 -18.74 1.84
C ASP A 57 -4.67 -18.05 2.28
N ASN A 58 -4.97 -16.90 1.67
CA ASN A 58 -6.02 -15.98 2.10
C ASN A 58 -7.00 -15.55 0.98
N GLU A 59 -7.32 -16.46 0.05
CA GLU A 59 -8.18 -16.20 -1.12
C GLU A 59 -9.41 -15.31 -0.80
N GLN A 60 -9.55 -14.20 -1.53
CA GLN A 60 -10.67 -13.26 -1.37
C GLN A 60 -11.68 -13.38 -2.51
N PRO A 61 -13.00 -13.41 -2.23
CA PRO A 61 -14.01 -13.35 -3.28
C PRO A 61 -14.20 -11.90 -3.75
N VAL A 62 -14.05 -11.68 -5.05
CA VAL A 62 -14.34 -10.42 -5.73
C VAL A 62 -15.55 -10.61 -6.62
N GLU A 63 -16.64 -9.94 -6.25
CA GLU A 63 -17.87 -9.90 -7.05
C GLU A 63 -17.66 -8.99 -8.28
N PHE A 64 -18.07 -9.48 -9.45
CA PHE A 64 -18.05 -8.74 -10.70
C PHE A 64 -19.39 -8.80 -11.42
N THR A 65 -19.63 -7.80 -12.27
CA THR A 65 -20.73 -7.78 -13.22
C THR A 65 -20.14 -7.70 -14.63
N LEU A 66 -20.40 -8.72 -15.44
CA LEU A 66 -20.09 -8.75 -16.87
C LEU A 66 -21.31 -8.27 -17.65
N LYS A 67 -21.16 -7.21 -18.44
CA LYS A 67 -22.16 -6.75 -19.40
C LYS A 67 -21.69 -7.06 -20.80
N PHE A 68 -22.49 -7.79 -21.55
CA PHE A 68 -22.29 -8.01 -22.97
C PHE A 68 -23.31 -7.21 -23.78
N ASP A 69 -22.81 -6.29 -24.60
CA ASP A 69 -23.58 -5.56 -25.60
C ASP A 69 -23.51 -6.34 -26.93
N PRO A 70 -24.60 -7.03 -27.33
CA PRO A 70 -24.62 -7.80 -28.57
C PRO A 70 -24.65 -6.92 -29.82
N ASP A 71 -25.07 -5.65 -29.72
CA ASP A 71 -25.16 -4.72 -30.85
C ASP A 71 -23.81 -4.07 -31.16
N ALA A 72 -23.02 -3.81 -30.11
CA ALA A 72 -21.66 -3.26 -30.23
C ALA A 72 -20.55 -4.34 -30.27
N ASP A 73 -20.88 -5.61 -29.99
CA ASP A 73 -19.92 -6.71 -29.81
C ASP A 73 -18.83 -6.36 -28.78
N THR A 74 -19.26 -5.78 -27.66
CA THR A 74 -18.35 -5.39 -26.58
C THR A 74 -18.79 -6.00 -25.25
N TYR A 75 -17.79 -6.27 -24.41
CA TYR A 75 -18.00 -6.73 -23.05
C TYR A 75 -17.36 -5.73 -22.08
N THR A 76 -18.06 -5.44 -21.00
CA THR A 76 -17.56 -4.63 -19.88
C THR A 76 -17.60 -5.50 -18.62
N VAL A 77 -16.45 -5.65 -17.97
CA VAL A 77 -16.37 -6.28 -16.64
C VAL A 77 -16.25 -5.16 -15.61
N ILE A 78 -17.13 -5.16 -14.62
CA ILE A 78 -17.15 -4.20 -13.53
C ILE A 78 -16.87 -4.97 -12.24
N LEU A 79 -15.78 -4.64 -11.54
CA LEU A 79 -15.57 -5.15 -10.19
C LEU A 79 -16.38 -4.28 -9.22
N ASN A 80 -17.29 -4.90 -8.46
CA ASN A 80 -18.17 -4.16 -7.54
C ASN A 80 -17.41 -3.63 -6.33
N THR A 81 -16.37 -4.36 -5.91
CA THR A 81 -15.41 -3.96 -4.87
C THR A 81 -14.07 -4.57 -5.28
N PRO A 82 -13.20 -3.80 -5.94
CA PRO A 82 -11.87 -4.28 -6.29
C PRO A 82 -11.11 -4.67 -5.01
N PRO A 83 -10.27 -5.73 -5.06
CA PRO A 83 -9.39 -6.07 -3.95
C PRO A 83 -8.37 -4.95 -3.73
N ALA A 84 -7.72 -4.92 -2.56
CA ALA A 84 -6.60 -4.01 -2.33
C ALA A 84 -5.31 -4.69 -2.80
N GLN A 85 -4.44 -3.96 -3.50
CA GLN A 85 -3.04 -4.36 -3.70
C GLN A 85 -2.23 -3.84 -2.52
N LYS A 86 -1.39 -4.70 -1.96
CA LYS A 86 -0.51 -4.37 -0.85
C LYS A 86 0.91 -4.21 -1.38
N THR A 87 1.48 -3.01 -1.25
CA THR A 87 2.91 -2.79 -1.52
C THR A 87 3.63 -2.60 -0.20
N THR A 88 4.82 -3.18 -0.04
CA THR A 88 5.64 -3.02 1.18
C THR A 88 7.06 -2.62 0.83
N LYS A 89 7.54 -1.56 1.47
CA LYS A 89 8.89 -1.02 1.37
C LYS A 89 9.61 -1.26 2.70
N SER A 90 10.82 -1.82 2.66
CA SER A 90 11.56 -2.19 3.87
C SER A 90 12.87 -1.42 3.98
N SER A 91 13.15 -0.86 5.16
CA SER A 91 14.44 -0.21 5.44
C SER A 91 15.63 -1.17 5.40
N ALA A 92 15.39 -2.49 5.26
CA ALA A 92 16.43 -3.49 5.08
C ALA A 92 16.96 -3.56 3.63
N ASP A 93 16.16 -3.09 2.66
CA ASP A 93 16.44 -3.22 1.23
C ASP A 93 17.16 -2.01 0.64
N GLY A 94 17.09 -0.86 1.31
CA GLY A 94 17.78 0.35 0.89
C GLY A 94 19.26 0.40 1.27
N SER A 95 19.97 1.37 0.71
CA SER A 95 21.37 1.65 1.03
C SER A 95 21.55 3.10 1.41
N LEU A 96 22.32 3.35 2.46
CA LEU A 96 22.65 4.71 2.86
C LEU A 96 23.36 5.47 1.75
N ASP A 97 22.97 6.73 1.56
CA ASP A 97 23.74 7.64 0.71
C ASP A 97 25.18 7.84 1.26
N ALA A 98 26.08 8.22 0.37
CA ALA A 98 27.50 8.46 0.57
C ALA A 98 27.76 9.70 1.46
N GLY A 99 27.48 9.58 2.75
CA GLY A 99 27.72 10.61 3.75
C GLY A 99 28.74 10.22 4.82
N GLY A 100 29.31 11.23 5.49
CA GLY A 100 29.89 11.06 6.82
C GLY A 100 28.78 10.86 7.86
N PRO A 101 29.13 10.70 9.14
CA PRO A 101 28.11 10.72 10.19
C PRO A 101 27.43 12.11 10.27
N ASP A 102 26.12 12.17 10.01
CA ASP A 102 25.29 13.38 10.07
C ASP A 102 23.99 13.13 10.85
N ALA A 103 23.30 14.21 11.24
CA ALA A 103 22.05 14.23 11.99
C ALA A 103 20.81 13.97 11.12
N VAL A 104 20.96 14.04 9.80
CA VAL A 104 19.97 13.65 8.78
C VAL A 104 20.62 12.58 7.92
N ARG A 105 19.89 11.55 7.49
CA ARG A 105 20.38 10.47 6.62
C ARG A 105 19.27 9.93 5.74
N THR A 106 19.58 9.73 4.48
CA THR A 106 18.68 9.13 3.50
C THR A 106 19.08 7.69 3.22
N LEU A 107 18.08 6.82 3.20
CA LEU A 107 18.20 5.46 2.74
C LEU A 107 17.66 5.38 1.31
N LEU A 108 18.57 5.21 0.35
CA LEU A 108 18.25 5.20 -1.06
C LEU A 108 17.62 3.87 -1.49
N PHE A 109 16.55 3.92 -2.27
CA PHE A 109 16.00 2.77 -3.00
C PHE A 109 16.30 2.95 -4.50
N GLY A 110 16.67 1.88 -5.20
CA GLY A 110 17.12 1.98 -6.61
C GLY A 110 18.51 2.62 -6.83
N GLY A 111 19.04 3.36 -5.85
CA GLY A 111 20.43 3.85 -5.78
C GLY A 111 20.69 5.19 -6.46
N ASP A 112 19.67 6.04 -6.63
CA ASP A 112 19.76 7.40 -7.14
C ASP A 112 19.17 8.38 -6.11
N GLU A 113 19.82 9.52 -5.89
CA GLU A 113 19.42 10.55 -4.90
C GLU A 113 18.22 11.40 -5.38
N ASP A 114 17.89 11.33 -6.68
CA ASP A 114 16.76 12.03 -7.29
C ASP A 114 15.45 11.21 -7.25
N GLY A 115 15.42 10.09 -6.51
CA GLY A 115 14.27 9.19 -6.39
C GLY A 115 13.27 9.67 -5.33
N ASN A 116 11.98 9.63 -5.64
CA ASN A 116 10.92 9.85 -4.64
C ASN A 116 10.66 8.59 -3.80
N ASP A 117 11.43 7.51 -4.00
CA ASP A 117 11.29 6.24 -3.30
C ASP A 117 12.29 6.10 -2.15
N ASP A 118 12.80 7.19 -1.61
CA ASP A 118 13.81 7.19 -0.55
C ASP A 118 13.17 7.24 0.85
N ILE A 119 14.00 7.14 1.90
CA ILE A 119 13.53 7.28 3.29
C ILE A 119 14.50 8.20 4.02
N VAL A 120 14.01 9.36 4.45
CA VAL A 120 14.79 10.32 5.23
C VAL A 120 14.62 10.05 6.72
N PHE A 121 15.74 9.97 7.42
CA PHE A 121 15.81 9.84 8.87
C PHE A 121 16.50 11.05 9.47
N PHE A 122 15.96 11.62 10.55
CA PHE A 122 16.67 12.68 11.27
C PHE A 122 16.49 12.61 12.78
N GLY A 123 17.55 13.01 13.49
CA GLY A 123 17.59 13.02 14.95
C GLY A 123 16.77 14.17 15.50
N ALA A 124 15.55 13.86 15.95
CA ALA A 124 14.63 14.83 16.50
C ALA A 124 14.91 15.09 17.99
N VAL A 125 14.75 16.34 18.41
CA VAL A 125 14.66 16.66 19.84
C VAL A 125 13.38 15.99 20.36
N PRO A 126 13.43 15.14 21.41
CA PRO A 126 12.25 14.39 21.87
C PRO A 126 11.07 15.28 22.27
N THR A 127 11.39 16.48 22.73
CA THR A 127 10.45 17.50 23.20
C THR A 127 10.22 18.60 22.17
N ALA A 128 10.63 18.39 20.92
CA ALA A 128 10.39 19.32 19.82
C ALA A 128 8.89 19.62 19.72
N VAL A 129 8.60 20.85 19.28
CA VAL A 129 7.25 21.23 18.90
C VAL A 129 6.87 20.41 17.67
N ARG A 130 5.72 19.76 17.71
CA ARG A 130 5.34 18.82 16.64
C ARG A 130 4.41 19.40 15.58
N SER A 131 3.63 20.42 15.91
CA SER A 131 2.70 21.08 14.98
C SER A 131 2.86 22.59 15.05
N ASP A 132 2.57 23.28 13.95
CA ASP A 132 2.74 24.72 13.78
C ASP A 132 2.14 25.49 14.97
N LEU A 133 2.94 26.35 15.60
CA LEU A 133 2.47 27.18 16.71
C LEU A 133 1.74 28.44 16.23
N THR A 134 1.86 28.80 14.96
CA THR A 134 1.27 30.00 14.35
C THR A 134 1.17 29.89 12.83
N VAL A 135 0.16 30.54 12.25
CA VAL A 135 -0.13 30.70 10.81
C VAL A 135 1.17 30.85 9.98
N PRO A 136 1.28 30.20 8.80
CA PRO A 136 2.48 30.25 7.97
C PRO A 136 2.99 31.69 7.82
N GLY A 137 4.30 31.85 7.95
CA GLY A 137 4.98 33.07 7.49
C GLY A 137 4.59 33.35 6.04
N ASP A 138 4.63 34.62 5.62
CA ASP A 138 4.52 34.94 4.19
C ASP A 138 5.49 34.03 3.42
N ASP A 139 5.07 33.44 2.28
CA ASP A 139 5.80 32.45 1.45
C ASP A 139 7.27 32.83 1.10
N GLU A 140 7.66 34.08 1.37
CA GLU A 140 8.98 34.65 1.11
C GLU A 140 10.00 34.42 2.24
N ASP A 141 9.57 34.03 3.47
CA ASP A 141 10.45 33.68 4.61
C ASP A 141 9.77 32.60 5.48
N PRO A 142 9.86 31.30 5.11
CA PRO A 142 9.31 30.21 5.92
C PRO A 142 10.00 30.15 7.29
N VAL A 143 9.20 29.95 8.34
CA VAL A 143 9.70 29.79 9.71
C VAL A 143 9.52 28.33 10.09
N TYR A 144 10.63 27.60 10.20
CA TYR A 144 10.65 26.22 10.67
C TYR A 144 10.67 26.22 12.21
N ASP A 145 9.50 26.05 12.82
CA ASP A 145 9.34 26.03 14.29
C ASP A 145 8.76 24.74 14.85
N SER A 146 8.43 23.80 13.97
CA SER A 146 7.92 22.47 14.30
C SER A 146 8.54 21.36 13.45
N ILE A 147 8.42 20.11 13.92
CA ILE A 147 8.81 18.92 13.13
C ILE A 147 7.96 18.78 11.86
N LEU A 148 6.69 19.19 11.91
CA LEU A 148 5.79 19.17 10.75
C LEU A 148 6.30 20.08 9.62
N ASP A 149 6.98 21.19 9.92
CA ASP A 149 7.57 22.06 8.89
C ASP A 149 8.75 21.41 8.15
N LEU A 150 9.35 20.35 8.71
CA LEU A 150 10.49 19.65 8.10
C LEU A 150 10.06 18.45 7.27
N ILE A 151 8.90 17.87 7.59
CA ILE A 151 8.30 16.80 6.80
C ILE A 151 7.47 17.41 5.65
N GLU A 152 7.01 18.65 5.77
CA GLU A 152 5.97 19.22 4.90
C GLU A 152 4.64 18.46 5.05
N ARG A 153 3.67 18.67 4.14
CA ARG A 153 2.32 18.07 4.24
C ARG A 153 1.97 17.33 2.96
N GLY A 154 1.91 16.01 3.01
CA GLY A 154 1.68 15.17 1.84
C GLY A 154 2.87 15.22 0.88
N GLU A 155 2.66 14.98 -0.43
CA GLU A 155 3.78 14.83 -1.36
C GLU A 155 4.63 16.10 -1.54
N GLY A 156 5.92 15.97 -1.27
CA GLY A 156 6.95 16.98 -1.48
C GLY A 156 7.85 17.23 -0.27
N ASP A 157 8.09 16.23 0.56
CA ASP A 157 8.86 16.35 1.79
C ASP A 157 10.27 16.90 1.54
N LEU A 158 10.83 17.59 2.55
CA LEU A 158 12.20 18.08 2.43
C LEU A 158 13.19 16.91 2.38
N THR A 159 14.03 16.96 1.35
CA THR A 159 15.16 16.04 1.17
C THR A 159 16.21 16.23 2.27
N GLU A 160 17.15 15.27 2.41
CA GLU A 160 18.29 15.42 3.33
C GLU A 160 19.08 16.71 3.07
N GLU A 161 19.37 17.06 1.81
CA GLU A 161 20.09 18.29 1.47
C GLU A 161 19.33 19.54 1.93
N GLU A 162 18.01 19.56 1.78
CA GLU A 162 17.17 20.69 2.19
C GLU A 162 17.10 20.82 3.70
N ILE A 163 16.90 19.73 4.44
CA ILE A 163 16.90 19.75 5.91
C ILE A 163 18.29 20.17 6.43
N GLU A 164 19.37 19.64 5.85
CA GLU A 164 20.74 20.00 6.24
C GLU A 164 21.04 21.49 5.98
N ALA A 165 20.52 22.05 4.89
CA ALA A 165 20.68 23.47 4.56
C ALA A 165 20.00 24.40 5.59
N LEU A 166 18.99 23.91 6.32
CA LEU A 166 18.31 24.65 7.39
C LEU A 166 19.04 24.59 8.74
N LEU A 167 20.00 23.67 8.91
CA LEU A 167 20.71 23.51 10.18
C LEU A 167 21.61 24.72 10.51
N PRO A 168 21.72 25.12 11.78
CA PRO A 168 21.20 24.43 12.97
C PRO A 168 19.75 24.80 13.34
N LEU A 169 18.94 23.78 13.65
CA LEU A 169 17.59 23.90 14.22
C LEU A 169 17.53 23.31 15.64
N PRO A 170 18.20 23.91 16.65
CA PRO A 170 18.49 23.26 17.93
C PRO A 170 17.29 22.88 18.79
N ASN A 171 16.08 23.38 18.46
CA ASN A 171 14.84 23.01 19.15
C ASN A 171 14.07 21.89 18.43
N LEU A 172 14.49 21.51 17.22
CA LEU A 172 13.82 20.53 16.35
C LEU A 172 14.75 19.35 16.06
N ILE A 173 15.95 19.62 15.56
CA ILE A 173 16.98 18.62 15.24
C ILE A 173 18.18 18.80 16.17
N ASN A 174 18.63 17.71 16.77
CA ASN A 174 19.87 17.71 17.53
C ASN A 174 21.06 17.55 16.58
N ALA A 175 21.55 18.66 16.02
CA ALA A 175 22.67 18.69 15.05
C ALA A 175 24.00 18.12 15.59
N ASN A 176 24.12 17.77 16.87
CA ASN A 176 25.29 17.08 17.42
C ASN A 176 25.13 15.56 17.49
N THR A 177 23.99 15.04 17.05
CA THR A 177 23.72 13.61 16.99
C THR A 177 24.04 13.06 15.61
N GLN A 178 24.37 11.78 15.56
CA GLN A 178 24.62 11.06 14.30
C GLN A 178 23.54 10.02 14.13
N MET A 179 22.75 10.12 13.07
CA MET A 179 21.81 9.08 12.68
C MET A 179 22.60 7.86 12.20
N ASN A 180 22.34 6.71 12.84
CA ASN A 180 22.76 5.42 12.33
C ASN A 180 21.55 4.72 11.75
N VAL A 181 21.64 4.31 10.49
CA VAL A 181 20.61 3.54 9.80
C VAL A 181 21.26 2.30 9.22
N SER A 182 20.91 1.14 9.76
CA SER A 182 21.43 -0.14 9.27
C SER A 182 20.57 -1.30 9.76
N THR A 183 20.73 -2.45 9.11
CA THR A 183 20.15 -3.73 9.59
C THR A 183 20.73 -4.20 10.94
N SER A 184 21.84 -3.59 11.40
CA SER A 184 22.37 -3.81 12.76
C SER A 184 21.67 -2.97 13.83
N GLY A 185 20.79 -2.06 13.42
CA GLY A 185 20.01 -1.15 14.25
C GLY A 185 19.96 0.26 13.67
N ILE A 186 18.82 0.91 13.87
CA ILE A 186 18.51 2.31 13.61
C ILE A 186 18.49 3.04 14.95
N GLY A 187 19.18 4.17 15.06
CA GLY A 187 19.34 4.87 16.32
C GLY A 187 20.17 6.15 16.25
N ILE A 188 20.41 6.73 17.42
CA ILE A 188 21.11 8.01 17.60
C ILE A 188 22.49 7.75 18.21
N ASN A 189 23.55 8.23 17.55
CA ASN A 189 24.98 8.05 17.89
C ASN A 189 25.48 6.59 17.93
N ASN A 190 24.57 5.63 18.07
CA ASN A 190 24.81 4.21 18.06
C ASN A 190 23.63 3.48 17.36
N ASN A 191 23.64 2.14 17.35
CA ASN A 191 22.61 1.31 16.68
C ASN A 191 21.47 0.89 17.61
N ASN A 192 21.27 1.61 18.70
CA ASN A 192 20.15 1.46 19.62
C ASN A 192 19.42 2.80 19.73
N LEU A 193 18.19 2.74 20.20
CA LEU A 193 17.43 3.90 20.66
C LEU A 193 17.35 3.84 22.17
N ASP A 194 17.98 4.82 22.82
CA ASP A 194 18.20 4.86 24.27
C ASP A 194 17.32 5.92 24.93
N GLY A 195 16.64 5.55 26.02
CA GLY A 195 16.01 6.51 26.93
C GLY A 195 17.01 7.06 27.92
N ALA A 196 16.85 8.31 28.34
CA ALA A 196 17.62 8.84 29.44
C ALA A 196 17.13 8.16 30.73
N ASP A 197 17.84 7.13 31.18
CA ASP A 197 17.65 6.46 32.49
C ASP A 197 17.61 7.42 33.71
N GLU A 198 17.88 8.72 33.50
CA GLU A 198 17.90 9.77 34.52
C GLU A 198 16.84 10.85 34.24
N GLY A 199 15.85 10.91 35.14
CA GLY A 199 14.64 11.70 34.99
C GLY A 199 14.81 13.17 34.62
N GLY A 200 13.97 13.59 33.68
CA GLY A 200 13.48 14.95 33.49
C GLY A 200 12.07 15.11 34.06
N SER A 201 11.45 16.27 33.84
CA SER A 201 10.01 16.38 34.01
C SER A 201 9.36 15.98 32.70
N ASP A 202 8.43 15.04 32.76
CA ASP A 202 7.58 14.63 31.64
C ASP A 202 7.07 15.88 30.91
N VAL A 203 7.43 16.02 29.63
CA VAL A 203 7.01 17.19 28.84
C VAL A 203 5.60 17.00 28.30
N PHE A 204 5.22 15.77 28.00
CA PHE A 204 3.88 15.40 27.55
C PHE A 204 3.14 14.67 28.67
N GLU A 205 1.90 15.08 28.93
CA GLU A 205 1.07 14.52 29.99
C GLU A 205 0.88 13.01 29.79
N GLY A 206 1.22 12.21 30.81
CA GLY A 206 1.05 10.76 30.77
C GLY A 206 2.16 9.99 30.03
N THR A 207 3.27 10.65 29.70
CA THR A 207 4.46 10.02 29.09
C THR A 207 5.66 10.12 30.03
N SER A 208 6.72 9.34 29.79
CA SER A 208 8.04 9.54 30.42
C SER A 208 9.01 10.32 29.54
N ILE A 209 8.52 10.99 28.48
CA ILE A 209 9.39 11.65 27.50
C ILE A 209 10.00 12.93 28.10
N THR A 210 11.32 13.02 28.02
CA THR A 210 12.17 14.09 28.54
C THR A 210 13.14 14.58 27.46
N SER A 211 13.78 15.72 27.71
CA SER A 211 14.79 16.27 26.79
C SER A 211 16.09 15.45 26.73
N GLY A 212 16.27 14.46 27.62
CA GLY A 212 17.44 13.60 27.64
C GLY A 212 17.32 12.36 26.75
N ASP A 213 16.11 12.04 26.34
CA ASP A 213 15.81 10.83 25.57
C ASP A 213 16.35 10.90 24.14
N GLU A 214 16.47 9.74 23.50
CA GLU A 214 16.71 9.68 22.06
C GLU A 214 15.40 9.61 21.29
N SER A 215 15.37 10.35 20.19
CA SER A 215 14.26 10.35 19.26
C SER A 215 14.76 10.58 17.85
N PHE A 216 14.11 9.93 16.89
CA PHE A 216 14.30 10.21 15.48
C PHE A 216 12.95 10.21 14.77
N VAL A 217 12.88 10.94 13.67
CA VAL A 217 11.80 10.86 12.69
C VAL A 217 12.26 9.94 11.57
N VAL A 218 11.33 9.11 11.10
CA VAL A 218 11.46 8.36 9.86
C VAL A 218 10.37 8.83 8.91
N ASN A 219 10.80 9.26 7.73
CA ASN A 219 9.96 9.79 6.70
C ASN A 219 10.11 8.95 5.41
N PRO A 220 9.10 8.16 5.00
CA PRO A 220 9.10 7.41 3.75
C PRO A 220 9.03 8.23 2.46
N GLU A 221 8.89 9.57 2.53
CA GLU A 221 8.76 10.54 1.41
C GLU A 221 7.52 10.36 0.52
N GLU A 222 6.87 9.20 0.61
CA GLU A 222 5.56 8.90 0.05
C GLU A 222 4.58 8.55 1.18
N PRO A 223 3.31 8.99 1.07
CA PRO A 223 2.26 8.61 2.02
C PRO A 223 2.08 7.09 2.14
N VAL A 224 1.96 6.60 3.37
CA VAL A 224 1.72 5.17 3.63
C VAL A 224 0.53 4.91 4.53
N ASP A 225 -0.07 3.73 4.42
CA ASP A 225 -1.25 3.36 5.20
C ASP A 225 -0.88 2.78 6.57
N SER A 226 0.25 2.07 6.65
CA SER A 226 0.77 1.58 7.92
C SER A 226 2.30 1.50 7.96
N VAL A 227 2.84 1.55 9.18
CA VAL A 227 4.27 1.40 9.47
C VAL A 227 4.47 0.29 10.49
N THR A 228 5.22 -0.75 10.13
CA THR A 228 5.59 -1.84 11.04
C THR A 228 7.02 -1.66 11.52
N VAL A 229 7.21 -1.55 12.83
CA VAL A 229 8.51 -1.39 13.46
C VAL A 229 8.92 -2.71 14.10
N TYR A 230 10.09 -3.23 13.70
CA TYR A 230 10.65 -4.44 14.29
C TYR A 230 11.64 -4.10 15.40
N ILE A 231 11.61 -4.88 16.47
CA ILE A 231 12.50 -4.74 17.63
C ILE A 231 13.27 -6.05 17.82
N SER A 232 14.60 -5.96 17.83
CA SER A 232 15.50 -7.10 17.98
C SER A 232 15.59 -7.55 19.44
N SER A 233 15.63 -8.87 19.67
CA SER A 233 15.93 -9.44 21.00
C SER A 233 17.42 -9.41 21.37
N THR A 234 18.29 -8.85 20.53
CA THR A 234 19.76 -8.91 20.72
C THR A 234 20.26 -7.94 21.81
N VAL A 235 19.49 -6.91 22.12
CA VAL A 235 19.68 -6.01 23.26
C VAL A 235 18.42 -6.14 24.11
N GLN A 236 18.24 -7.31 24.74
CA GLN A 236 17.13 -7.71 25.61
C GLN A 236 15.70 -7.80 25.02
N GLY A 237 15.41 -7.14 23.89
CA GLY A 237 14.05 -7.02 23.34
C GLY A 237 13.35 -5.78 23.91
N TYR A 238 12.02 -5.69 23.73
CA TYR A 238 11.20 -4.64 24.34
C TYR A 238 10.17 -5.25 25.32
N ASP A 239 10.20 -4.81 26.57
CA ASP A 239 9.22 -5.15 27.60
C ASP A 239 8.45 -3.89 28.05
N PRO A 240 7.20 -3.68 27.61
CA PRO A 240 6.41 -2.49 27.94
C PRO A 240 6.08 -2.36 29.44
N GLY A 241 6.34 -3.41 30.23
CA GLY A 241 6.21 -3.39 31.69
C GLY A 241 7.38 -2.73 32.42
N THR A 242 8.55 -2.65 31.79
CA THR A 242 9.77 -2.05 32.37
C THR A 242 10.39 -0.96 31.50
N GLU A 243 9.98 -0.87 30.24
CA GLU A 243 10.49 0.06 29.24
C GLU A 243 9.34 0.87 28.65
N GLU A 244 9.66 2.03 28.09
CA GLU A 244 8.68 2.95 27.53
C GLU A 244 9.12 3.48 26.16
N LEU A 245 8.67 2.79 25.11
CA LEU A 245 8.80 3.23 23.73
C LEU A 245 7.52 3.95 23.29
N TYR A 246 7.68 5.11 22.68
CA TYR A 246 6.59 5.94 22.17
C TYR A 246 6.73 6.14 20.66
N TYR A 247 5.59 6.28 19.98
CA TYR A 247 5.53 6.78 18.62
C TYR A 247 4.60 8.00 18.53
N THR A 248 4.88 8.88 17.57
CA THR A 248 3.99 9.98 17.17
C THR A 248 3.84 9.95 15.67
N VAL A 249 2.61 10.08 15.18
CA VAL A 249 2.27 10.01 13.75
C VAL A 249 2.05 11.41 13.21
N TYR A 250 2.69 11.72 12.08
CA TYR A 250 2.42 12.89 11.25
C TYR A 250 1.57 12.39 10.07
N TYR A 251 0.43 13.03 9.84
CA TYR A 251 -0.50 12.65 8.78
C TYR A 251 -0.41 13.62 7.60
N THR A 252 -0.69 13.13 6.40
CA THR A 252 -0.69 13.93 5.16
C THR A 252 -1.62 15.14 5.17
N ASP A 253 -2.64 15.14 6.03
CA ASP A 253 -3.55 16.29 6.22
C ASP A 253 -3.00 17.37 7.16
N GLY A 254 -1.75 17.23 7.60
CA GLY A 254 -1.06 18.12 8.53
C GLY A 254 -1.47 17.95 9.99
N THR A 255 -2.33 16.98 10.32
CA THR A 255 -2.60 16.67 11.73
C THR A 255 -1.47 15.83 12.32
N VAL A 256 -1.28 15.98 13.63
CA VAL A 256 -0.24 15.26 14.37
C VAL A 256 -0.87 14.53 15.54
N GLY A 257 -0.52 13.25 15.70
CA GLY A 257 -0.96 12.43 16.82
C GLY A 257 -0.34 12.86 18.16
N GLU A 258 -0.99 12.50 19.25
CA GLU A 258 -0.34 12.53 20.57
C GLU A 258 0.67 11.37 20.68
N PRO A 259 1.70 11.47 21.55
CA PRO A 259 2.60 10.35 21.79
C PRO A 259 1.87 9.13 22.34
N MET A 260 2.00 8.01 21.63
CA MET A 260 1.37 6.75 21.98
C MET A 260 2.43 5.77 22.50
N LYS A 261 2.25 5.27 23.73
CA LYS A 261 3.11 4.21 24.27
C LYS A 261 2.82 2.89 23.55
N VAL A 262 3.88 2.20 23.11
CA VAL A 262 3.79 0.83 22.60
C VAL A 262 3.53 -0.09 23.80
N THR A 263 2.36 -0.72 23.86
CA THR A 263 1.92 -1.49 25.05
C THR A 263 1.77 -2.99 24.81
N ASP A 264 1.58 -3.43 23.57
CA ASP A 264 1.36 -4.83 23.23
C ASP A 264 2.10 -5.18 21.93
N PRO A 265 3.44 -5.28 21.96
CA PRO A 265 4.20 -5.68 20.78
C PRO A 265 3.97 -7.17 20.48
N THR A 266 3.78 -7.51 19.21
CA THR A 266 3.62 -8.88 18.73
C THR A 266 4.93 -9.64 18.84
N PRO A 267 5.01 -10.74 19.62
CA PRO A 267 6.23 -11.55 19.71
C PRO A 267 6.48 -12.30 18.39
N ILE A 268 7.73 -12.30 17.95
CA ILE A 268 8.14 -12.92 16.69
C ILE A 268 8.88 -14.24 16.97
N ALA A 269 8.48 -15.32 16.29
CA ALA A 269 9.19 -16.58 16.44
C ALA A 269 10.58 -16.54 15.78
N LYS A 270 11.57 -17.24 16.36
CA LYS A 270 12.94 -17.28 15.81
C LYS A 270 13.04 -17.87 14.40
N ASN A 271 12.06 -18.69 14.03
CA ASN A 271 11.99 -19.41 12.77
C ASN A 271 10.85 -18.88 11.88
N ASP A 272 10.27 -17.74 12.22
CA ASP A 272 9.32 -17.05 11.37
C ASP A 272 10.03 -16.61 10.09
N MET A 273 9.56 -17.08 8.94
CA MET A 273 10.19 -16.80 7.65
C MET A 273 9.61 -15.57 6.97
N ASP A 274 8.47 -15.10 7.45
CA ASP A 274 7.66 -14.04 6.84
C ASP A 274 8.06 -12.66 7.38
N VAL A 275 9.00 -12.64 8.33
CA VAL A 275 9.60 -11.43 8.91
C VAL A 275 11.07 -11.27 8.52
N PRO A 276 11.60 -10.02 8.52
CA PRO A 276 13.01 -9.74 8.29
C PRO A 276 13.91 -10.56 9.22
N LYS A 277 15.01 -11.07 8.66
CA LYS A 277 15.91 -12.00 9.36
C LYS A 277 16.47 -11.42 10.66
N GLU A 278 16.74 -10.13 10.67
CA GLU A 278 17.33 -9.37 11.76
C GLU A 278 16.35 -9.13 12.92
N ALA A 279 15.04 -9.24 12.64
CA ALA A 279 13.95 -9.12 13.61
C ALA A 279 13.56 -10.45 14.28
N ARG A 280 13.95 -11.60 13.70
CA ARG A 280 13.52 -12.93 14.16
C ARG A 280 13.87 -13.18 15.63
N GLY A 281 12.86 -13.62 16.40
CA GLY A 281 12.99 -13.87 17.83
C GLY A 281 12.81 -12.65 18.73
N GLY A 282 12.61 -11.47 18.14
CA GLY A 282 12.25 -10.24 18.83
C GLY A 282 10.74 -10.03 18.88
N SER A 283 10.31 -8.80 18.60
CA SER A 283 8.91 -8.41 18.55
C SER A 283 8.69 -7.33 17.49
N SER A 284 7.45 -7.08 17.10
CA SER A 284 7.07 -5.94 16.26
C SER A 284 5.85 -5.22 16.81
N PHE A 285 5.59 -4.03 16.30
CA PHE A 285 4.29 -3.37 16.44
C PHE A 285 3.98 -2.60 15.16
N THR A 286 2.70 -2.49 14.85
CA THR A 286 2.23 -1.78 13.66
C THR A 286 1.50 -0.50 14.08
N ILE A 287 1.81 0.57 13.36
CA ILE A 287 1.19 1.88 13.47
C ILE A 287 0.26 2.00 12.26
N GLU A 288 -1.03 2.07 12.53
CA GLU A 288 -2.06 2.21 11.49
C GLU A 288 -2.41 3.68 11.28
N GLY A 289 -2.51 4.11 10.02
CA GLY A 289 -2.98 5.44 9.65
C GLY A 289 -4.48 5.63 9.90
N GLY A 290 -5.25 4.53 9.86
CA GLY A 290 -6.70 4.55 10.04
C GLY A 290 -7.40 5.16 8.84
N ASP A 291 -8.19 6.23 9.07
CA ASP A 291 -8.89 6.95 7.99
C ASP A 291 -7.97 7.97 7.26
N LYS A 292 -6.68 8.01 7.59
CA LYS A 292 -5.68 8.94 7.06
C LYS A 292 -4.42 8.19 6.68
N GLN A 293 -3.66 8.74 5.73
CA GLN A 293 -2.33 8.25 5.43
C GLN A 293 -1.29 8.91 6.34
N ILE A 294 -0.28 8.11 6.69
CA ILE A 294 0.89 8.50 7.46
C ILE A 294 1.87 9.17 6.51
N ASP A 295 2.29 10.39 6.85
CA ASP A 295 3.44 11.06 6.23
C ASP A 295 4.71 10.53 6.86
N ALA A 296 4.84 10.65 8.19
CA ALA A 296 6.04 10.27 8.90
C ALA A 296 5.73 9.75 10.31
N VAL A 297 6.71 9.09 10.91
CA VAL A 297 6.64 8.61 12.29
C VAL A 297 7.84 9.10 13.08
N GLN A 298 7.60 9.71 14.23
CA GLN A 298 8.64 9.93 15.24
C GLN A 298 8.63 8.80 16.26
N LEU A 299 9.78 8.18 16.47
CA LEU A 299 10.00 7.23 17.56
C LEU A 299 10.79 7.91 18.68
N THR A 300 10.39 7.67 19.92
CA THR A 300 11.04 8.22 21.11
C THR A 300 11.15 7.15 22.19
N MET A 301 12.35 6.92 22.70
CA MET A 301 12.56 6.00 23.82
C MET A 301 12.58 6.78 25.13
N GLY A 302 11.52 6.67 25.93
CA GLY A 302 11.40 7.38 27.20
C GLY A 302 12.01 6.65 28.40
N LEU A 303 12.23 5.33 28.32
CA LEU A 303 12.88 4.53 29.36
C LEU A 303 13.35 3.20 28.81
N GLY A 304 14.63 2.86 29.02
CA GLY A 304 15.25 1.60 28.60
C GLY A 304 16.00 1.75 27.27
N THR A 305 16.29 0.62 26.62
CA THR A 305 17.04 0.59 25.36
C THR A 305 16.41 -0.43 24.41
N VAL A 306 16.05 0.01 23.21
CA VAL A 306 15.61 -0.90 22.14
C VAL A 306 16.57 -0.89 20.96
N LYS A 307 16.59 -1.99 20.22
CA LYS A 307 17.28 -2.06 18.93
C LYS A 307 16.27 -2.28 17.82
N ILE A 308 16.20 -1.34 16.89
CA ILE A 308 15.28 -1.38 15.74
C ILE A 308 16.06 -1.73 14.48
N PRO A 309 16.11 -3.00 14.04
CA PRO A 309 16.88 -3.36 12.85
C PRO A 309 16.19 -3.00 11.55
N VAL A 310 14.85 -2.95 11.53
CA VAL A 310 14.04 -2.80 10.31
C VAL A 310 12.75 -2.04 10.62
N ILE A 311 12.35 -1.17 9.70
CA ILE A 311 11.03 -0.54 9.63
C ILE A 311 10.46 -0.83 8.24
N GLU A 312 9.21 -1.28 8.20
CA GLU A 312 8.47 -1.54 6.96
C GLU A 312 7.32 -0.55 6.82
N PHE A 313 7.07 -0.11 5.59
CA PHE A 313 6.03 0.82 5.22
C PHE A 313 5.12 0.14 4.21
N THR A 314 3.81 0.18 4.45
CA THR A 314 2.84 -0.51 3.61
C THR A 314 1.82 0.47 3.05
N THR A 315 1.56 0.36 1.75
CA THR A 315 0.44 1.03 1.06
C THR A 315 -0.59 0.00 0.60
N PHE A 316 -1.86 0.40 0.60
CA PHE A 316 -2.99 -0.34 0.09
C PHE A 316 -3.63 0.41 -1.07
N ASP A 317 -3.24 0.07 -2.28
CA ASP A 317 -3.82 0.64 -3.48
C ASP A 317 -5.08 -0.12 -3.89
N THR A 318 -6.00 0.56 -4.56
CA THR A 318 -7.13 -0.15 -5.19
C THR A 318 -6.59 -0.98 -6.35
N PHE A 319 -6.90 -2.27 -6.40
CA PHE A 319 -6.54 -3.11 -7.52
C PHE A 319 -7.15 -2.57 -8.82
N ASP A 320 -6.29 -2.10 -9.71
CA ASP A 320 -6.65 -1.71 -11.08
C ASP A 320 -6.16 -2.80 -12.05
N PRO A 321 -7.00 -3.80 -12.39
CA PRO A 321 -6.59 -4.77 -13.39
C PRO A 321 -6.47 -4.07 -14.74
N GLY A 322 -5.33 -4.24 -15.41
CA GLY A 322 -5.25 -4.02 -16.84
C GLY A 322 -6.35 -4.80 -17.58
N ALA A 323 -6.66 -4.40 -18.82
CA ALA A 323 -7.78 -4.99 -19.60
C ALA A 323 -7.79 -6.53 -19.53
N LEU A 324 -8.85 -7.09 -18.93
CA LEU A 324 -9.01 -8.53 -18.76
C LEU A 324 -9.39 -9.17 -20.10
N SER A 325 -8.56 -10.08 -20.61
CA SER A 325 -8.89 -10.89 -21.78
C SER A 325 -9.59 -12.16 -21.34
N LEU A 326 -10.86 -12.32 -21.72
CA LEU A 326 -11.67 -13.50 -21.44
C LEU A 326 -11.92 -14.28 -22.73
N ASP A 327 -11.49 -15.54 -22.76
CA ASP A 327 -11.83 -16.48 -23.83
C ASP A 327 -13.05 -17.32 -23.41
N PHE A 328 -14.17 -17.20 -24.12
CA PHE A 328 -15.38 -17.97 -23.86
C PHE A 328 -15.47 -19.21 -24.76
N THR A 329 -15.84 -20.36 -24.18
CA THR A 329 -16.27 -21.54 -24.93
C THR A 329 -17.75 -21.79 -24.63
N ALA A 330 -18.60 -21.86 -25.66
CA ALA A 330 -20.02 -22.16 -25.52
C ALA A 330 -20.36 -23.51 -26.14
N THR A 331 -21.17 -24.30 -25.43
CA THR A 331 -21.72 -25.58 -25.89
C THR A 331 -23.22 -25.39 -26.14
N LEU A 332 -23.69 -25.68 -27.36
CA LEU A 332 -25.12 -25.60 -27.71
C LEU A 332 -25.71 -27.01 -27.75
N GLU A 333 -26.74 -27.27 -26.92
CA GLU A 333 -27.56 -28.47 -27.01
C GLU A 333 -28.87 -28.13 -27.76
N ASP A 334 -29.17 -28.92 -28.79
CA ASP A 334 -30.44 -28.84 -29.49
C ASP A 334 -31.58 -29.31 -28.56
N GLY A 335 -32.64 -28.51 -28.49
CA GLY A 335 -33.68 -28.59 -27.48
C GLY A 335 -34.91 -29.40 -27.88
N ASP A 336 -34.90 -30.10 -29.01
CA ASP A 336 -36.09 -30.75 -29.58
C ASP A 336 -36.14 -32.28 -29.39
N GLU A 337 -35.23 -32.84 -28.59
CA GLU A 337 -35.16 -34.26 -28.18
C GLU A 337 -35.07 -35.26 -29.34
N ASP A 338 -34.74 -34.82 -30.56
CA ASP A 338 -34.59 -35.70 -31.70
C ASP A 338 -33.13 -36.22 -31.88
N THR A 339 -32.94 -37.20 -32.77
CA THR A 339 -31.61 -37.78 -33.04
C THR A 339 -30.99 -37.24 -34.35
N ALA A 340 -31.66 -36.29 -34.99
CA ALA A 340 -31.16 -35.61 -36.15
C ALA A 340 -30.05 -34.64 -35.73
N THR A 341 -29.21 -34.25 -36.68
CA THR A 341 -28.18 -33.24 -36.44
C THR A 341 -28.60 -32.04 -37.27
N ASP A 342 -28.97 -30.95 -36.61
CA ASP A 342 -29.22 -29.69 -37.28
C ASP A 342 -27.90 -28.96 -37.52
N ASP A 343 -27.61 -28.68 -38.79
CA ASP A 343 -26.52 -27.81 -39.17
C ASP A 343 -26.89 -26.38 -38.75
N PHE A 344 -26.22 -25.83 -37.74
CA PHE A 344 -26.30 -24.42 -37.41
C PHE A 344 -25.02 -23.69 -37.82
N THR A 345 -25.17 -22.44 -38.26
CA THR A 345 -24.06 -21.56 -38.63
C THR A 345 -24.09 -20.36 -37.70
N VAL A 346 -22.97 -20.07 -37.04
CA VAL A 346 -22.75 -18.82 -36.31
C VAL A 346 -21.87 -17.95 -37.17
N ASP A 347 -22.43 -16.86 -37.72
CA ASP A 347 -21.67 -15.82 -38.42
C ASP A 347 -21.35 -14.69 -37.44
N PHE A 348 -20.08 -14.57 -37.04
CA PHE A 348 -19.54 -13.33 -36.47
C PHE A 348 -18.91 -12.55 -37.62
N SER A 349 -19.55 -11.49 -38.08
CA SER A 349 -19.03 -10.67 -39.17
C SER A 349 -18.31 -9.42 -38.64
N PRO A 350 -17.00 -9.26 -38.92
CA PRO A 350 -16.35 -7.97 -38.79
C PRO A 350 -16.51 -7.13 -40.08
N GLU A 351 -17.18 -5.97 -39.94
CA GLU A 351 -17.02 -4.70 -40.69
C GLU A 351 -17.97 -4.33 -41.91
N PRO A 352 -18.39 -3.03 -42.12
CA PRO A 352 -19.51 -2.57 -42.99
C PRO A 352 -19.02 -2.05 -44.38
N PRO A 353 -19.72 -1.22 -45.23
CA PRO A 353 -21.10 -0.71 -45.31
C PRO A 353 -21.78 -0.84 -46.71
N ALA A 354 -23.03 -0.32 -46.83
CA ALA A 354 -23.57 0.49 -47.94
C ALA A 354 -24.84 -0.01 -48.69
N GLU A 355 -25.79 0.94 -48.72
CA GLU A 355 -26.89 1.16 -49.66
C GLU A 355 -28.08 0.19 -49.68
N ALA A 356 -29.22 0.75 -49.29
CA ALA A 356 -30.55 0.20 -49.49
C ALA A 356 -30.81 -0.06 -50.98
N LEU A 357 -30.77 -1.33 -51.39
CA LEU A 357 -31.48 -1.81 -52.57
C LEU A 357 -32.88 -2.21 -52.13
N SER A 358 -33.82 -1.28 -52.25
CA SER A 358 -35.24 -1.58 -52.18
C SER A 358 -35.65 -2.46 -53.35
N VAL A 359 -36.04 -3.70 -53.09
CA VAL A 359 -36.97 -4.44 -53.96
C VAL A 359 -38.28 -4.53 -53.20
N SER A 360 -39.22 -3.71 -53.63
CA SER A 360 -40.63 -3.81 -53.21
C SER A 360 -41.20 -5.12 -53.73
N LEU A 361 -41.81 -5.88 -52.83
CA LEU A 361 -42.83 -6.86 -53.14
C LEU A 361 -44.07 -6.50 -52.30
N ASP A 362 -44.72 -5.38 -52.66
CA ASP A 362 -46.17 -5.28 -52.47
C ASP A 362 -46.79 -6.23 -53.51
N ASP A 363 -47.14 -7.44 -53.10
CA ASP A 363 -48.40 -7.82 -52.45
C ASP A 363 -49.45 -8.22 -53.51
N PRO A 364 -49.80 -9.52 -53.58
CA PRO A 364 -50.84 -10.05 -54.45
C PRO A 364 -52.24 -9.82 -53.88
N ASP A 365 -52.92 -8.79 -54.40
CA ASP A 365 -54.39 -8.70 -54.40
C ASP A 365 -54.85 -8.46 -55.87
N VAL A 366 -55.63 -9.37 -56.47
CA VAL A 366 -57.11 -9.31 -56.55
C VAL A 366 -57.57 -8.13 -57.42
N LEU A 367 -58.39 -8.25 -58.48
CA LEU A 367 -59.13 -9.31 -59.16
C LEU A 367 -59.66 -8.71 -60.50
N LEU A 368 -60.19 -9.56 -61.36
CA LEU A 368 -61.23 -9.21 -62.34
C LEU A 368 -62.50 -8.64 -61.67
#